data_AF-A0A9D6X6G8-F1
#
_entry.id   AF-A0A9D6X6G8-F1
#
_cell.length_a   1.000
_cell.length_b   1.000
_cell.length_c   1.000
_cell.angle_alpha   90.00
_cell.angle_beta   90.00
_cell.angle_gamma   90.00
#
_symmetry.space_group_name_H-M   'P 1'
#
loop_
_entity.id
_entity.type
_entity.pdbx_description
1 polymer ?
#
loop_
_entity_poly.entity_id
_entity_poly.type
_entity_poly.pdbx_seq_one_letter_code
_entity_poly.pdbx_strand_id
1 'polypeptide(L)' 'VGHTYVGDFVIPPMRNRVSDVLNEESRLFVNLTDVVINDKTQADFVSLNKNLIESIQQM' A
#
# COMPACT_ATOMS: atom_id res chain seq x y z
N VAL A 1 -6.18 -5.50 -16.68
CA VAL A 1 -6.68 -6.37 -15.58
C VAL A 1 -6.05 -5.84 -14.31
N GLY A 2 -6.83 -5.38 -13.35
CA GLY A 2 -6.30 -4.88 -12.08
C GLY A 2 -5.69 -6.03 -11.26
N HIS A 3 -4.69 -5.71 -10.44
CA HIS A 3 -4.12 -6.62 -9.45
C HIS A 3 -4.46 -6.10 -8.06
N THR A 4 -4.89 -6.99 -7.16
CA THR A 4 -5.10 -6.70 -5.75
C THR A 4 -3.86 -7.09 -4.97
N TYR A 5 -3.37 -6.17 -4.14
CA TYR A 5 -2.22 -6.37 -3.27
C TYR A 5 -2.70 -6.21 -1.83
N VAL A 6 -2.56 -7.26 -1.03
CA VAL A 6 -2.91 -7.26 0.40
C VAL A 6 -1.64 -7.54 1.17
N GLY A 7 -1.28 -6.69 2.13
CA GLY A 7 -0.08 -6.86 2.95
C GLY A 7 -0.04 -5.86 4.09
N ASP A 8 1.04 -5.91 4.86
CA ASP A 8 1.22 -5.09 6.05
C ASP A 8 1.77 -3.71 5.71
N PHE A 9 1.09 -2.67 6.20
CA PHE A 9 1.47 -1.28 6.01
C PHE A 9 1.98 -0.66 7.32
N VAL A 10 3.27 -0.35 7.36
CA VAL A 10 3.90 0.24 8.56
C VAL A 10 3.67 1.75 8.62
N ILE A 11 3.00 2.19 9.69
CA ILE A 11 2.84 3.61 10.03
C ILE A 11 4.01 4.05 10.92
N PRO A 12 4.82 5.04 10.48
CA PRO A 12 5.90 5.55 11.31
C PRO A 12 5.36 6.10 12.63
N PRO A 13 6.06 5.90 13.77
CA PRO A 13 5.59 6.35 15.10
C PRO A 13 5.33 7.85 15.21
N MET A 14 5.92 8.66 14.32
CA MET A 14 5.73 10.11 14.25
C MET A 14 4.42 10.54 13.54
N ARG A 15 3.66 9.59 12.97
CA ARG A 15 2.40 9.84 12.26
C ARG A 15 1.27 9.16 13.02
N ASN A 16 0.23 9.92 13.35
CA ASN A 16 -0.87 9.43 14.19
C ASN A 16 -1.97 8.72 13.39
N ARG A 17 -2.03 8.91 12.07
CA ARG A 17 -3.09 8.34 11.23
C ARG A 17 -2.54 7.77 9.93
N VAL A 18 -3.13 6.66 9.48
CA VAL A 18 -2.85 6.04 8.18
C VAL A 18 -3.01 7.05 7.03
N SER A 19 -4.06 7.87 7.11
CA SER A 19 -4.34 8.94 6.15
C SER A 19 -3.18 9.92 5.99
N ASP A 20 -2.45 10.22 7.06
CA ASP A 20 -1.37 11.21 7.02
C ASP A 20 -0.19 10.69 6.20
N VAL A 21 0.06 9.37 6.23
CA VAL A 21 1.12 8.71 5.46
C VAL A 21 0.72 8.53 3.99
N LEU A 22 -0.56 8.24 3.74
CA LEU A 22 -1.09 8.06 2.38
C LEU A 22 -1.21 9.39 1.63
N ASN A 23 -1.63 10.46 2.30
CA ASN A 23 -1.81 11.78 1.72
C ASN A 23 -0.54 12.64 1.68
N GLU A 24 0.59 12.16 2.21
CA GLU A 24 1.86 12.87 2.14
C GLU A 24 2.36 12.95 0.69
N GLU A 25 2.33 14.17 0.12
CA GLU A 25 2.64 14.45 -1.29
C GLU A 25 4.08 14.10 -1.68
N SER A 26 5.03 14.30 -0.76
CA SER A 26 6.45 13.97 -0.99
C SER A 26 6.71 12.46 -1.08
N ARG A 27 5.76 11.63 -0.62
CA ARG A 27 5.89 10.19 -0.58
C ARG A 27 5.14 9.56 -1.74
N LEU A 28 5.85 9.25 -2.82
CA LEU A 28 5.26 8.71 -4.05
C LEU A 28 4.94 7.21 -4.00
N PHE A 29 5.50 6.48 -3.04
CA PHE A 29 5.35 5.03 -2.93
C PHE A 29 4.74 4.59 -1.60
N VAL A 30 3.94 3.53 -1.65
CA VAL A 30 3.42 2.78 -0.50
C VAL A 30 4.16 1.46 -0.46
N ASN A 31 4.82 1.18 0.66
CA ASN A 31 5.54 -0.08 0.86
C ASN A 31 4.69 -1.03 1.67
N LEU A 32 4.57 -2.27 1.21
CA LEU A 32 3.90 -3.36 1.90
C LEU A 32 4.89 -4.49 2.15
N THR A 33 4.76 -5.16 3.28
CA THR A 33 5.42 -6.45 3.58
C THR A 33 4.40 -7.57 3.61
N ASP A 34 4.86 -8.82 3.57
CA ASP A 34 4.00 -10.01 3.70
C ASP A 34 2.83 -9.99 2.71
N VAL A 35 3.15 -9.70 1.44
CA VAL A 35 2.17 -9.35 0.41
C VAL A 35 1.61 -10.58 -0.27
N VAL A 36 0.29 -10.65 -0.38
CA VAL A 36 -0.45 -11.58 -1.22
C VAL A 36 -1.02 -10.82 -2.42
N ILE A 37 -0.66 -11.27 -3.62
CA ILE A 37 -1.10 -10.71 -4.90
C ILE A 37 -2.16 -11.62 -5.49
N ASN A 38 -3.36 -11.08 -5.73
CA ASN A 38 -4.51 -11.80 -6.31
C ASN A 38 -4.80 -13.16 -5.62
N ASP A 39 -4.62 -13.23 -4.30
CA ASP A 39 -4.81 -14.45 -3.48
C ASP A 39 -3.97 -15.67 -3.92
N LYS A 40 -2.89 -15.45 -4.68
CA LYS A 40 -2.12 -16.52 -5.34
C LYS A 40 -0.63 -16.42 -5.14
N THR A 41 -0.08 -15.23 -5.33
CA THR A 41 1.38 -15.05 -5.32
C THR A 41 1.79 -14.36 -4.03
N GLN A 42 2.75 -14.95 -3.33
CA GLN A 42 3.32 -14.37 -2.13
C GLN A 42 4.60 -13.60 -2.47
N ALA A 43 4.79 -12.44 -1.85
CA ALA A 43 5.98 -11.62 -1.97
C ALA A 43 6.35 -11.01 -0.62
N ASP A 44 7.63 -11.03 -0.25
CA ASP A 44 8.09 -10.50 1.02
C ASP A 44 7.92 -8.97 1.10
N PHE A 45 8.03 -8.29 -0.04
CA PHE A 45 8.00 -6.84 -0.14
C PHE A 45 7.47 -6.36 -1.50
N VAL A 46 6.61 -5.34 -1.48
CA VAL A 46 6.15 -4.64 -2.69
C VAL A 46 6.14 -3.13 -2.44
N SER A 47 6.57 -2.36 -3.44
CA SER A 47 6.48 -0.90 -3.44
C SER A 47 5.50 -0.45 -4.53
N LEU A 48 4.36 0.11 -4.13
CA LEU A 48 3.28 0.54 -5.00
C LEU A 48 3.39 2.05 -5.27
N ASN A 49 3.42 2.45 -6.53
CA ASN A 49 3.41 3.87 -6.91
C ASN A 49 1.99 4.43 -6.70
N LYS A 50 1.85 5.43 -5.81
CA LYS A 50 0.56 6.05 -5.48
C LYS A 50 -0.16 6.63 -6.70
N ASN A 51 0.59 7.11 -7.69
CA ASN A 51 0.03 7.70 -8.92
C ASN A 51 -0.62 6.66 -9.84
N LEU A 52 -0.40 5.36 -9.58
CA LEU A 52 -0.94 4.25 -10.36
C LEU A 52 -2.02 3.46 -9.60
N ILE A 53 -2.42 3.92 -8.40
CA ILE A 53 -3.48 3.29 -7.60
C ILE A 53 -4.81 3.97 -7.99
N GLU A 54 -5.68 3.24 -8.70
CA GLU A 54 -6.89 3.84 -9.26
C GLU A 54 -8.04 4.04 -8.26
N SER A 55 -8.08 3.32 -7.12
CA SER A 55 -8.95 3.64 -5.96
C SER A 55 -8.73 2.66 -4.80
N ILE A 56 -9.02 3.08 -3.56
CA ILE A 56 -9.30 2.17 -2.44
C ILE A 56 -10.81 1.90 -2.48
N GLN A 57 -11.25 0.73 -2.94
CA GLN A 57 -12.66 0.36 -2.80
C GLN A 57 -12.98 0.11 -1.32
N GLN A 58 -13.90 0.90 -0.77
CA GLN A 58 -14.53 0.59 0.50
C GLN A 58 -15.52 -0.55 0.25
N MET A 59 -15.20 -1.76 0.72
CA MET A 59 -16.15 -2.88 0.80
C MET A 59 -17.15 -2.65 1.93
#